data_AF-A0A929IMB2-F1
#
_entry.id   AF-A0A929IMB2-F1
#
_cell.length_a   1.000
_cell.length_b   1.000
_cell.length_c   1.000
_cell.angle_alpha   90.00
_cell.angle_beta   90.00
_cell.angle_gamma   90.00
#
_symmetry.space_group_name_H-M   'P 1'
#
loop_
_entity.id
_entity.type
_entity.pdbx_description
1 polymer ?
#
loop_
_entity_poly.entity_id
_entity_poly.type
_entity_poly.pdbx_seq_one_letter_code
_entity_poly.pdbx_strand_id
1 'polypeptide(L)'
;MIRVSPADRALEPFPAKWPGKALALAIFLTLAAGPALAQGPAGGGALPLTPEGAPAALDAPPPALPGEMVDIPPVEDKGISGIEIGDLEELDPDSGGILDASMGGLGVDMWAGTDRARLLLLLPQLPASYDSPTLHDLARRLLLSSAIAPVRGETEAETSLIGLRIERLAAMGLAGAVAEMMAIAPAPETDGVLLRLHMDNRLLLGDNEGACKG
;
A
#
# COMPACT_ATOMS: atom_id res chain seq x y z
N MET A 1 52.26 31.07 -20.30
CA MET A 1 51.66 32.19 -19.54
C MET A 1 50.54 32.78 -20.38
N ILE A 2 49.30 32.64 -19.92
CA ILE A 2 48.27 33.69 -19.77
C ILE A 2 47.05 32.96 -19.22
N ARG A 3 46.75 33.28 -17.96
CA ARG A 3 45.63 32.80 -17.15
C ARG A 3 44.42 33.65 -17.52
N VAL A 4 43.26 33.06 -17.76
CA VAL A 4 41.98 33.78 -17.67
C VAL A 4 41.15 33.06 -16.61
N SER A 5 40.88 33.80 -15.54
CA SER A 5 40.13 33.37 -14.35
C SER A 5 38.63 33.66 -14.55
N PRO A 6 37.73 32.90 -13.91
CA PRO A 6 36.29 33.02 -14.05
C PRO A 6 35.69 33.97 -13.00
N ALA A 7 34.70 34.77 -13.37
CA ALA A 7 33.68 35.35 -12.47
C ALA A 7 32.65 36.10 -13.33
N ASP A 8 31.43 36.23 -12.81
CA ASP A 8 30.39 37.17 -13.22
C ASP A 8 29.47 36.78 -14.39
N ARG A 9 28.67 35.71 -14.18
CA ARG A 9 27.29 35.69 -14.69
C ARG A 9 26.37 36.20 -13.57
N ALA A 10 26.32 37.53 -13.45
CA ALA A 10 25.35 38.20 -12.60
C ALA A 10 23.93 37.96 -13.12
N LEU A 11 23.03 37.64 -12.19
CA LEU A 11 21.60 37.56 -12.37
C LEU A 11 21.06 38.94 -12.80
N GLU A 12 20.46 39.00 -13.99
CA GLU A 12 19.74 40.18 -14.47
C GLU A 12 18.51 40.45 -13.58
N PRO A 13 18.29 41.69 -13.12
CA PRO A 13 17.12 42.04 -12.31
C PRO A 13 15.84 42.15 -13.17
N PHE A 14 14.77 41.49 -12.70
CA PHE A 14 13.41 41.66 -13.22
C PHE A 14 12.99 43.15 -13.22
N PRO A 15 12.50 43.71 -14.35
CA PRO A 15 11.99 45.08 -14.35
C PRO A 15 10.61 45.15 -13.68
N ALA A 16 10.59 45.68 -12.47
CA ALA A 16 9.40 46.10 -11.74
C ALA A 16 8.88 47.44 -12.28
N LYS A 17 7.77 47.42 -13.04
CA LYS A 17 6.98 48.61 -13.38
C LYS A 17 5.50 48.26 -13.60
N TRP A 18 4.70 48.17 -12.53
CA TRP A 18 3.23 48.29 -12.62
C TRP A 18 2.84 49.70 -12.16
N PRO A 19 2.42 50.60 -13.08
CA PRO A 19 1.83 51.88 -12.68
C PRO A 19 0.41 51.65 -12.18
N GLY A 20 0.15 52.18 -10.99
CA GLY A 20 -1.01 51.83 -10.18
C GLY A 20 -2.33 52.44 -10.62
N LYS A 21 -3.37 52.08 -9.87
CA LYS A 21 -4.09 52.99 -8.96
C LYS A 21 -4.99 52.16 -8.05
N ALA A 22 -5.01 52.58 -6.80
CA ALA A 22 -5.87 52.07 -5.75
C ALA A 22 -7.35 52.05 -6.17
N LEU A 23 -8.02 50.95 -5.87
CA LEU A 23 -9.42 51.01 -5.46
C LEU A 23 -9.66 49.91 -4.43
N ALA A 24 -9.56 50.30 -3.16
CA ALA A 24 -10.15 49.54 -2.08
C ALA A 24 -11.67 49.60 -2.26
N LEU A 25 -12.30 48.44 -2.49
CA LEU A 25 -13.74 48.30 -2.39
C LEU A 25 -14.03 47.14 -1.44
N ALA A 26 -14.16 47.48 -0.17
CA ALA A 26 -14.74 46.61 0.84
C ALA A 26 -16.22 46.45 0.53
N ILE A 27 -16.62 45.29 0.00
CA ILE A 27 -18.02 44.88 -0.07
C ILE A 27 -18.25 43.91 1.09
N PHE A 28 -18.73 44.46 2.21
CA PHE A 28 -19.44 43.69 3.22
C PHE A 28 -20.83 43.38 2.65
N LEU A 29 -21.08 42.13 2.27
CA LEU A 29 -22.43 41.63 2.04
C LEU A 29 -22.68 40.43 2.97
N THR A 30 -23.12 40.74 4.19
CA THR A 30 -23.78 39.78 5.07
C THR A 30 -25.15 39.44 4.48
N LEU A 31 -25.36 38.20 4.06
CA LEU A 31 -26.70 37.65 3.84
C LEU A 31 -26.85 36.38 4.69
N ALA A 32 -27.72 36.49 5.68
CA ALA A 32 -28.11 35.40 6.55
C ALA A 32 -28.92 34.35 5.76
N ALA A 33 -28.55 33.08 5.88
CA ALA A 33 -29.42 31.97 5.54
C ALA A 33 -29.14 30.81 6.50
N GLY A 34 -30.09 30.54 7.38
CA GLY A 34 -30.29 29.24 7.98
C GLY A 34 -31.80 29.07 8.22
N PRO A 35 -32.26 27.92 8.74
CA PRO A 35 -31.76 26.55 8.56
C PRO A 35 -32.87 25.66 7.98
N ALA A 36 -32.56 24.47 7.45
CA ALA A 36 -33.48 23.32 7.48
C ALA A 36 -32.80 22.08 6.88
N LEU A 37 -32.29 21.22 7.76
CA LEU A 37 -32.04 19.82 7.40
C LEU A 37 -33.41 19.14 7.30
N ALA A 38 -33.94 19.03 6.09
CA ALA A 38 -35.07 18.16 5.81
C ALA A 38 -34.57 16.71 5.84
N GLN A 39 -34.57 16.10 7.04
CA GLN A 39 -34.47 14.65 7.18
C GLN A 39 -35.83 14.03 6.85
N GLY A 40 -36.01 13.63 5.58
CA GLY A 40 -37.11 12.77 5.18
C GLY A 40 -36.81 11.34 5.64
N PRO A 41 -37.71 10.69 6.41
CA PRO A 41 -37.49 9.33 6.85
C PRO A 41 -37.56 8.35 5.68
N ALA A 42 -36.60 7.43 5.71
CA ALA A 42 -36.49 6.26 4.86
C ALA A 42 -37.84 5.49 4.79
N GLY A 43 -38.50 5.56 3.64
CA GLY A 43 -39.34 4.47 3.15
C GLY A 43 -38.37 3.48 2.49
N GLY A 44 -38.16 2.28 3.03
CA GLY A 44 -39.21 1.36 3.45
C GLY A 44 -39.60 0.52 2.23
N GLY A 45 -38.66 -0.29 1.76
CA GLY A 45 -38.83 -1.16 0.60
C GLY A 45 -37.86 -2.33 0.71
N ALA A 46 -37.95 -3.09 1.79
CA ALA A 46 -37.33 -4.41 1.86
C ALA A 46 -38.03 -5.31 0.82
N LEU A 47 -37.33 -5.64 -0.26
CA LEU A 47 -37.75 -6.71 -1.17
C LEU A 47 -37.53 -8.06 -0.44
N PRO A 48 -38.58 -8.86 -0.21
CA PRO A 48 -38.42 -10.18 0.37
C PRO A 48 -37.83 -11.12 -0.69
N LEU A 49 -36.58 -11.54 -0.50
CA LEU A 49 -35.95 -12.62 -1.26
C LEU A 49 -36.14 -13.94 -0.51
N THR A 50 -37.25 -14.63 -0.72
CA THR A 50 -37.41 -16.08 -0.50
C THR A 50 -38.73 -16.53 -1.13
N PRO A 51 -38.82 -17.73 -1.74
CA PRO A 51 -38.26 -18.98 -1.22
C PRO A 51 -37.53 -19.83 -2.28
N GLU A 52 -36.22 -20.04 -2.13
CA GLU A 52 -35.55 -21.12 -2.85
C GLU A 52 -35.76 -22.41 -2.06
N GLY A 53 -36.46 -23.36 -2.67
CA GLY A 53 -36.89 -24.60 -2.05
C GLY A 53 -35.74 -25.48 -1.58
N ALA A 54 -35.91 -26.06 -0.40
CA ALA A 54 -35.13 -27.20 0.06
C ALA A 54 -35.51 -28.46 -0.75
N PRO A 55 -34.55 -29.23 -1.29
CA PRO A 55 -34.76 -30.63 -1.57
C PRO A 55 -34.27 -31.50 -0.41
N ALA A 56 -35.25 -32.18 0.17
CA ALA A 56 -35.23 -33.54 0.71
C ALA A 56 -33.91 -34.07 1.31
N ALA A 57 -33.96 -34.30 2.62
CA ALA A 57 -33.11 -35.25 3.32
C ALA A 57 -33.14 -36.62 2.63
N LEU A 58 -31.96 -37.12 2.27
CA LEU A 58 -31.73 -38.53 1.98
C LEU A 58 -31.28 -39.21 3.26
N ASP A 59 -32.24 -39.73 4.02
CA ASP A 59 -32.01 -40.75 5.03
C ASP A 59 -31.47 -42.02 4.35
N ALA A 60 -30.20 -42.35 4.60
CA ALA A 60 -29.68 -43.69 4.40
C ALA A 60 -28.67 -44.01 5.52
N PRO A 61 -28.89 -45.08 6.32
CA PRO A 61 -27.98 -45.44 7.40
C PRO A 61 -26.67 -46.04 6.86
N PRO A 62 -25.52 -45.76 7.49
CA PRO A 62 -24.24 -46.33 7.09
C PRO A 62 -24.17 -47.83 7.42
N PRO A 63 -23.58 -48.67 6.55
CA PRO A 63 -23.34 -50.08 6.85
C PRO A 63 -22.26 -50.22 7.94
N ALA A 64 -22.57 -50.96 8.99
CA ALA A 64 -21.61 -51.34 10.03
C ALA A 64 -20.64 -52.40 9.48
N LEU A 65 -19.35 -52.04 9.41
CA LEU A 65 -18.26 -52.98 9.16
C LEU A 65 -17.84 -53.66 10.48
N PRO A 66 -17.60 -54.99 10.51
CA PRO A 66 -17.12 -55.68 11.70
C PRO A 66 -15.72 -55.21 12.11
N GLY A 67 -15.53 -54.94 13.40
CA GLY A 67 -14.24 -54.57 13.98
C GLY A 67 -13.28 -55.75 14.01
N GLU A 68 -12.23 -55.68 13.19
CA GLU A 68 -11.06 -56.52 13.32
C GLU A 68 -10.02 -55.74 14.14
N MET A 69 -9.71 -56.23 15.34
CA MET A 69 -8.63 -55.71 16.18
C MET A 69 -7.30 -56.00 15.49
N VAL A 70 -6.71 -54.96 14.89
CA VAL A 70 -5.30 -54.99 14.47
C VAL A 70 -4.48 -54.43 15.63
N ASP A 71 -3.63 -55.30 16.16
CA ASP A 71 -2.63 -55.02 17.19
C ASP A 71 -1.64 -53.97 16.65
N ILE A 72 -1.63 -52.76 17.24
CA ILE A 72 -0.75 -51.67 16.82
C ILE A 72 0.57 -51.83 17.59
N PRO A 73 1.71 -52.07 16.92
CA PRO A 73 3.01 -52.08 17.59
C PRO A 73 3.32 -50.71 18.22
N PRO A 74 4.13 -50.64 19.28
CA PRO A 74 4.37 -49.40 20.00
C PRO A 74 4.93 -48.33 19.06
N VAL A 75 4.23 -47.20 18.98
CA VAL A 75 4.68 -46.01 18.27
C VAL A 75 5.97 -45.55 18.94
N GLU A 76 7.09 -45.70 18.23
CA GLU A 76 8.31 -45.00 18.56
C GLU A 76 7.98 -43.50 18.56
N ASP A 77 8.08 -42.89 19.74
CA ASP A 77 8.06 -41.45 19.92
C ASP A 77 9.29 -40.87 19.22
N LYS A 78 9.18 -40.66 17.91
CA LYS A 78 10.03 -39.71 17.19
C LYS A 78 9.58 -38.34 17.65
N GLY A 79 10.10 -37.97 18.82
CA GLY A 79 10.01 -36.63 19.35
C GLY A 79 10.25 -35.66 18.21
N ILE A 80 9.30 -34.74 18.04
CA ILE A 80 9.29 -33.68 17.04
C ILE A 80 10.57 -32.87 17.25
N SER A 81 11.63 -33.32 16.61
CA SER A 81 12.94 -32.72 16.60
C SER A 81 13.05 -32.00 15.28
N GLY A 82 13.28 -30.71 15.39
CA GLY A 82 13.52 -29.83 14.25
C GLY A 82 12.33 -28.92 14.03
N ILE A 83 12.39 -27.74 14.65
CA ILE A 83 12.18 -26.57 13.81
C ILE A 83 13.26 -26.71 12.72
N GLU A 84 12.87 -27.16 11.53
CA GLU A 84 13.69 -27.00 10.35
C GLU A 84 13.72 -25.50 10.06
N ILE A 85 14.75 -24.84 10.59
CA ILE A 85 15.21 -23.57 10.05
C ILE A 85 15.85 -23.97 8.73
N GLY A 86 15.04 -24.14 7.69
CA GLY A 86 15.56 -24.09 6.33
C GLY A 86 16.34 -22.80 6.23
N ASP A 87 17.58 -22.87 5.74
CA ASP A 87 18.39 -21.69 5.43
C ASP A 87 17.46 -20.69 4.76
N LEU A 88 17.22 -19.56 5.44
CA LEU A 88 16.25 -18.57 5.03
C LEU A 88 16.80 -18.01 3.72
N GLU A 89 16.34 -18.58 2.60
CA GLU A 89 16.56 -18.00 1.28
C GLU A 89 16.25 -16.52 1.41
N GLU A 90 17.23 -15.68 1.10
CA GLU A 90 17.20 -14.27 1.41
C GLU A 90 15.94 -13.69 0.78
N LEU A 91 14.90 -13.53 1.61
CA LEU A 91 13.58 -13.12 1.19
C LEU A 91 13.74 -11.77 0.53
N ASP A 92 13.53 -11.72 -0.79
CA ASP A 92 13.66 -10.48 -1.53
C ASP A 92 12.71 -9.44 -0.91
N PRO A 93 13.24 -8.35 -0.33
CA PRO A 93 12.41 -7.35 0.33
C PRO A 93 11.39 -6.72 -0.62
N ASP A 94 11.65 -6.73 -1.93
CA ASP A 94 10.74 -6.23 -2.94
C ASP A 94 9.45 -7.08 -3.06
N SER A 95 9.45 -8.32 -2.54
CA SER A 95 8.29 -9.21 -2.47
C SER A 95 7.37 -8.95 -1.26
N GLY A 96 7.82 -8.10 -0.33
CA GLY A 96 7.10 -7.75 0.88
C GLY A 96 5.75 -7.09 0.60
N GLY A 97 4.75 -7.40 1.43
CA GLY A 97 3.44 -6.78 1.42
C GLY A 97 2.62 -7.20 2.63
N ILE A 98 1.58 -6.44 2.93
CA ILE A 98 0.72 -6.66 4.11
C ILE A 98 -0.62 -7.31 3.76
N LEU A 99 -0.96 -7.41 2.47
CA LEU A 99 -2.16 -8.09 1.99
C LEU A 99 -1.79 -9.37 1.26
N ASP A 100 -2.16 -10.52 1.82
CA ASP A 100 -2.19 -11.78 1.08
C ASP A 100 -3.55 -11.97 0.36
N ALA A 101 -3.70 -13.04 -0.42
CA ALA A 101 -4.93 -13.32 -1.15
C ALA A 101 -6.18 -13.44 -0.25
N SER A 102 -6.03 -13.93 0.99
CA SER A 102 -7.13 -14.07 1.94
C SER A 102 -7.60 -12.73 2.51
N MET A 103 -6.69 -11.75 2.60
CA MET A 103 -6.96 -10.37 3.03
C MET A 103 -7.27 -9.42 1.87
N GLY A 104 -7.49 -9.95 0.65
CA GLY A 104 -7.84 -9.17 -0.53
C GLY A 104 -6.63 -8.67 -1.34
N GLY A 105 -5.44 -9.20 -1.10
CA GLY A 105 -4.30 -9.06 -2.01
C GLY A 105 -4.58 -9.70 -3.38
N LEU A 106 -3.75 -9.40 -4.38
CA LEU A 106 -3.96 -9.85 -5.77
C LEU A 106 -3.36 -11.24 -6.06
N GLY A 107 -2.78 -11.90 -5.06
CA GLY A 107 -2.16 -13.21 -5.16
C GLY A 107 -0.65 -13.15 -5.34
N VAL A 108 0.03 -14.24 -4.94
CA VAL A 108 1.50 -14.30 -4.91
C VAL A 108 2.14 -14.18 -6.29
N ASP A 109 1.42 -14.60 -7.33
CA ASP A 109 1.86 -14.60 -8.72
C ASP A 109 1.41 -13.36 -9.52
N MET A 110 0.93 -12.29 -8.86
CA MET A 110 0.35 -11.14 -9.58
C MET A 110 1.32 -10.47 -10.57
N TRP A 111 2.63 -10.62 -10.33
CA TRP A 111 3.69 -10.11 -11.19
C TRP A 111 4.20 -11.11 -12.22
N ALA A 112 3.67 -12.34 -12.24
CA ALA A 112 4.11 -13.37 -13.18
C ALA A 112 4.01 -12.88 -14.63
N GLY A 113 5.11 -13.03 -15.37
CA GLY A 113 5.22 -12.58 -16.76
C GLY A 113 5.43 -11.06 -16.94
N THR A 114 5.55 -10.29 -15.85
CA THR A 114 5.90 -8.87 -15.90
C THR A 114 7.39 -8.67 -15.64
N ASP A 115 8.04 -7.92 -16.52
CA ASP A 115 9.45 -7.55 -16.41
C ASP A 115 9.67 -6.48 -15.32
N ARG A 116 10.77 -6.59 -14.58
CA ARG A 116 11.09 -5.67 -13.47
C ARG A 116 11.24 -4.23 -13.93
N ALA A 117 11.96 -3.99 -15.03
CA ALA A 117 12.14 -2.65 -15.57
C ALA A 117 10.80 -2.00 -15.96
N ARG A 118 9.81 -2.80 -16.41
CA ARG A 118 8.45 -2.30 -16.65
C ARG A 118 7.76 -1.86 -15.36
N LEU A 119 7.91 -2.59 -14.26
CA LEU A 119 7.34 -2.19 -12.95
C LEU A 119 7.98 -0.90 -12.45
N LEU A 120 9.31 -0.79 -12.53
CA LEU A 120 10.05 0.40 -12.13
C LEU A 120 9.62 1.64 -12.93
N LEU A 121 9.23 1.46 -14.21
CA LEU A 121 8.71 2.54 -15.05
C LEU A 121 7.26 2.92 -14.71
N LEU A 122 6.40 1.94 -14.42
CA LEU A 122 4.95 2.14 -14.33
C LEU A 122 4.47 2.49 -12.91
N LEU A 123 5.02 1.88 -11.87
CA LEU A 123 4.60 2.13 -10.48
C LEU A 123 4.66 3.62 -10.09
N PRO A 124 5.71 4.38 -10.45
CA PRO A 124 5.77 5.81 -10.14
C PRO A 124 4.70 6.65 -10.87
N GLN A 125 4.15 6.14 -11.98
CA GLN A 125 3.15 6.86 -12.78
C GLN A 125 1.72 6.72 -12.25
N LEU A 126 1.50 5.89 -11.23
CA LEU A 126 0.19 5.79 -10.61
C LEU A 126 -0.27 7.17 -10.08
N PRO A 127 -1.52 7.60 -10.30
CA PRO A 127 -2.03 8.87 -9.78
C PRO A 127 -1.96 9.00 -8.25
N ALA A 128 -1.88 10.23 -7.75
CA ALA A 128 -1.91 10.54 -6.30
C ALA A 128 -3.35 10.56 -5.79
N SER A 129 -4.25 11.08 -6.60
CA SER A 129 -5.67 11.10 -6.37
C SER A 129 -6.38 10.39 -7.51
N TYR A 130 -7.48 9.72 -7.19
CA TYR A 130 -8.36 9.06 -8.13
C TYR A 130 -9.79 9.56 -7.89
N ASP A 131 -10.51 9.88 -8.97
CA ASP A 131 -11.92 10.27 -8.87
C ASP A 131 -12.83 9.07 -8.59
N SER A 132 -12.38 7.86 -8.96
CA SER A 132 -13.09 6.61 -8.71
C SER A 132 -12.60 5.94 -7.42
N PRO A 133 -13.49 5.70 -6.44
CA PRO A 133 -13.14 4.96 -5.22
C PRO A 133 -12.66 3.54 -5.51
N THR A 134 -13.20 2.89 -6.55
CA THR A 134 -12.81 1.53 -6.93
C THR A 134 -11.40 1.49 -7.50
N LEU A 135 -11.02 2.46 -8.33
CA LEU A 135 -9.64 2.56 -8.84
C LEU A 135 -8.65 2.92 -7.74
N HIS A 136 -9.06 3.79 -6.81
CA HIS A 136 -8.25 4.11 -5.64
C HIS A 136 -7.97 2.85 -4.80
N ASP A 137 -9.02 2.06 -4.48
CA ASP A 137 -8.85 0.83 -3.70
C ASP A 137 -8.03 -0.22 -4.45
N LEU A 138 -8.21 -0.36 -5.77
CA LEU A 138 -7.38 -1.25 -6.57
C LEU A 138 -5.90 -0.85 -6.54
N ALA A 139 -5.59 0.44 -6.70
CA ALA A 139 -4.23 0.94 -6.61
C ALA A 139 -3.63 0.71 -5.22
N ARG A 140 -4.41 0.97 -4.15
CA ARG A 140 -4.01 0.66 -2.78
C ARG A 140 -3.70 -0.84 -2.62
N ARG A 141 -4.59 -1.73 -3.05
CA ARG A 141 -4.42 -3.18 -2.94
C ARG A 141 -3.21 -3.68 -3.74
N LEU A 142 -3.00 -3.16 -4.94
CA LEU A 142 -1.80 -3.44 -5.74
C LEU A 142 -0.53 -3.11 -4.98
N LEU A 143 -0.47 -1.91 -4.37
CA LEU A 143 0.71 -1.42 -3.66
C LEU A 143 0.94 -2.13 -2.31
N LEU A 144 -0.07 -2.80 -1.74
CA LEU A 144 0.02 -3.49 -0.45
C LEU A 144 0.07 -5.02 -0.55
N SER A 145 -0.14 -5.59 -1.74
CA SER A 145 -0.16 -7.05 -1.92
C SER A 145 1.23 -7.67 -1.72
N SER A 146 1.31 -8.76 -0.96
CA SER A 146 2.49 -9.61 -0.93
C SER A 146 2.51 -10.47 -2.20
N ALA A 147 3.60 -10.39 -2.96
CA ALA A 147 3.76 -11.09 -4.23
C ALA A 147 5.23 -11.25 -4.56
N ILE A 148 5.57 -12.35 -5.25
CA ILE A 148 6.94 -12.61 -5.70
C ILE A 148 7.34 -11.51 -6.68
N ALA A 149 8.35 -10.72 -6.31
CA ALA A 149 8.88 -9.69 -7.16
C ALA A 149 9.57 -10.31 -8.39
N PRO A 150 9.45 -9.70 -9.59
CA PRO A 150 10.24 -10.12 -10.73
C PRO A 150 11.73 -10.06 -10.40
N VAL A 151 12.48 -11.07 -10.85
CA VAL A 151 13.92 -11.20 -10.57
C VAL A 151 14.69 -9.97 -11.05
N ARG A 152 15.60 -9.48 -10.22
CA ARG A 152 16.52 -8.40 -10.58
C ARG A 152 17.56 -8.87 -11.59
N GLY A 153 17.71 -8.14 -12.69
CA GLY A 153 18.80 -8.37 -13.64
C GLY A 153 20.15 -7.85 -13.13
N GLU A 154 21.25 -8.48 -13.51
CA GLU A 154 22.62 -8.10 -13.08
C GLU A 154 23.01 -6.65 -13.41
N THR A 155 22.40 -6.07 -14.43
CA THR A 155 22.66 -4.71 -14.93
C THR A 155 21.60 -3.70 -14.51
N GLU A 156 20.57 -4.13 -13.80
CA GLU A 156 19.49 -3.25 -13.37
C GLU A 156 19.94 -2.36 -12.20
N ALA A 157 19.39 -1.15 -12.15
CA ALA A 157 19.64 -0.26 -11.04
C ALA A 157 19.16 -0.88 -9.71
N GLU A 158 19.90 -0.58 -8.64
CA GLU A 158 19.60 -0.90 -7.24
C GLU A 158 18.31 -0.25 -6.70
N THR A 159 17.40 0.18 -7.58
CA THR A 159 16.13 0.78 -7.19
C THR A 159 15.26 -0.27 -6.51
N SER A 160 14.83 0.01 -5.28
CA SER A 160 13.93 -0.85 -4.52
C SER A 160 12.48 -0.72 -5.01
N LEU A 161 11.85 -1.84 -5.38
CA LEU A 161 10.42 -1.88 -5.70
C LEU A 161 9.57 -1.63 -4.45
N ILE A 162 9.95 -2.17 -3.29
CA ILE A 162 9.22 -1.88 -2.04
C ILE A 162 9.30 -0.39 -1.70
N GLY A 163 10.44 0.26 -1.95
CA GLY A 163 10.60 1.71 -1.81
C GLY A 163 9.66 2.51 -2.71
N LEU A 164 9.56 2.16 -3.99
CA LEU A 164 8.61 2.80 -4.92
C LEU A 164 7.16 2.62 -4.49
N ARG A 165 6.80 1.45 -3.96
CA ARG A 165 5.45 1.19 -3.47
C ARG A 165 5.12 2.07 -2.26
N ILE A 166 6.06 2.20 -1.33
CA ILE A 166 5.95 3.07 -0.15
C ILE A 166 5.81 4.54 -0.56
N GLU A 167 6.67 5.02 -1.46
CA GLU A 167 6.59 6.39 -1.99
C GLU A 167 5.21 6.67 -2.63
N ARG A 168 4.69 5.68 -3.38
CA ARG A 168 3.39 5.80 -4.02
C ARG A 168 2.23 5.83 -3.03
N LEU A 169 2.28 5.01 -1.98
CA LEU A 169 1.30 5.04 -0.88
C LEU A 169 1.33 6.38 -0.14
N ALA A 170 2.52 6.93 0.10
CA ALA A 170 2.70 8.23 0.73
C ALA A 170 2.11 9.36 -0.15
N ALA A 171 2.36 9.32 -1.45
CA ALA A 171 1.77 10.27 -2.40
C ALA A 171 0.23 10.18 -2.48
N MET A 172 -0.35 9.02 -2.16
CA MET A 172 -1.80 8.84 -2.02
C MET A 172 -2.35 9.28 -0.65
N GLY A 173 -1.50 9.73 0.27
CA GLY A 173 -1.89 10.16 1.62
C GLY A 173 -2.20 9.01 2.59
N LEU A 174 -1.80 7.78 2.27
CA LEU A 174 -2.14 6.58 3.04
C LEU A 174 -1.15 6.33 4.18
N ALA A 175 -1.04 7.27 5.12
CA ALA A 175 -0.01 7.27 6.17
C ALA A 175 0.04 6.00 7.04
N GLY A 176 -1.12 5.43 7.39
CA GLY A 176 -1.19 4.15 8.11
C GLY A 176 -0.58 2.99 7.31
N ALA A 177 -0.93 2.90 6.03
CA ALA A 177 -0.42 1.85 5.16
C ALA A 177 1.10 2.00 4.88
N VAL A 178 1.58 3.25 4.84
CA VAL A 178 3.02 3.56 4.78
C VAL A 178 3.73 3.04 6.03
N ALA A 179 3.19 3.28 7.23
CA ALA A 179 3.79 2.80 8.48
C ALA A 179 3.86 1.27 8.52
N GLU A 180 2.79 0.59 8.10
CA GLU A 180 2.74 -0.87 8.05
C GLU A 180 3.74 -1.44 7.04
N MET A 181 3.85 -0.85 5.85
CA MET A 181 4.85 -1.26 4.85
C MET A 181 6.29 -0.98 5.30
N MET A 182 6.54 0.14 5.98
CA MET A 182 7.87 0.46 6.53
C MET A 182 8.31 -0.52 7.61
N ALA A 183 7.37 -1.14 8.33
CA ALA A 183 7.70 -2.14 9.35
C ALA A 183 8.26 -3.44 8.76
N ILE A 184 8.00 -3.72 7.48
CA ILE A 184 8.48 -4.92 6.76
C ILE A 184 9.53 -4.60 5.69
N ALA A 185 9.79 -3.32 5.43
CA ALA A 185 10.79 -2.88 4.46
C ALA A 185 12.21 -2.94 5.05
N PRO A 186 13.25 -2.97 4.19
CA PRO A 186 14.63 -2.79 4.62
C PRO A 186 14.81 -1.50 5.42
N ALA A 187 15.83 -1.50 6.28
CA ALA A 187 16.07 -0.40 7.20
C ALA A 187 16.22 0.94 6.45
N PRO A 188 15.38 1.94 6.75
CA PRO A 188 15.27 3.16 5.94
C PRO A 188 16.55 4.00 5.92
N GLU A 189 17.43 3.87 6.91
CA GLU A 189 18.73 4.55 6.97
C GLU A 189 19.68 4.21 5.80
N THR A 190 19.40 3.12 5.08
CA THR A 190 20.19 2.70 3.91
C THR A 190 19.78 3.43 2.62
N ASP A 191 18.63 4.11 2.61
CA ASP A 191 18.08 4.84 1.48
C ASP A 191 17.54 6.21 1.94
N GLY A 192 18.19 7.29 1.50
CA GLY A 192 17.81 8.65 1.90
C GLY A 192 16.38 9.07 1.53
N VAL A 193 15.77 8.46 0.50
CA VAL A 193 14.36 8.70 0.15
C VAL A 193 13.44 8.02 1.14
N LEU A 194 13.69 6.73 1.43
CA LEU A 194 12.93 5.99 2.44
C LEU A 194 13.07 6.59 3.83
N LEU A 195 14.27 7.04 4.21
CA LEU A 195 14.50 7.75 5.47
C LEU A 195 13.63 9.00 5.59
N ARG A 196 13.60 9.84 4.54
CA ARG A 196 12.74 11.03 4.53
C ARG A 196 11.27 10.66 4.66
N LEU A 197 10.80 9.71 3.85
CA LEU A 197 9.41 9.25 3.89
C LEU A 197 9.04 8.72 5.28
N HIS A 198 9.95 8.02 5.96
CA HIS A 198 9.73 7.48 7.30
C HIS A 198 9.52 8.60 8.33
N MET A 199 10.36 9.63 8.30
CA MET A 199 10.21 10.78 9.19
C MET A 199 8.94 11.57 8.89
N ASP A 200 8.66 11.84 7.61
CA ASP A 200 7.46 12.55 7.18
C ASP A 200 6.20 11.79 7.63
N ASN A 201 6.19 10.45 7.48
CA ASN A 201 5.05 9.63 7.89
C ASN A 201 4.85 9.65 9.41
N ARG A 202 5.93 9.61 10.21
CA ARG A 202 5.83 9.77 11.67
C ARG A 202 5.24 11.12 12.07
N LEU A 203 5.65 12.19 11.41
CA LEU A 203 5.08 13.53 11.64
C LEU A 203 3.58 13.56 11.30
N LEU A 204 3.17 12.94 10.18
CA LEU A 204 1.76 12.86 9.78
C LEU A 204 0.91 12.06 10.77
N LEU A 205 1.48 11.04 11.40
CA LEU A 205 0.83 10.24 12.44
C LEU A 205 0.90 10.89 13.84
N GLY A 206 1.54 12.07 13.98
CA GLY A 206 1.69 12.80 15.23
C GLY A 206 2.81 12.30 16.15
N ASP A 207 3.64 11.37 15.68
CA ASP A 207 4.81 10.84 16.40
C ASP A 207 6.03 11.77 16.24
N ASN A 208 5.95 12.93 16.89
CA ASN A 208 7.03 13.93 16.87
C ASN A 208 8.31 13.43 17.55
N GLU A 209 8.18 12.58 18.58
CA GLU A 209 9.33 12.05 19.31
C GLU A 209 10.09 11.04 18.45
N GLY A 210 9.37 10.13 17.79
CA GLY A 210 9.96 9.18 16.86
C GLY A 210 10.57 9.86 15.62
N ALA A 211 9.97 10.94 15.12
CA ALA A 211 10.53 11.69 13.99
C ALA A 211 11.86 12.41 14.34
N CYS A 212 12.06 12.83 15.59
CA CYS A 212 13.27 13.53 16.02
C CYS A 212 14.45 12.61 16.39
N LYS A 213 14.23 11.28 16.44
CA LYS A 213 15.25 10.27 16.77
C LYS A 213 15.85 9.61 15.52
N GLY A 214 15.44 10.06 14.35
CA GLY A 214 15.85 9.58 13.02
C GLY A 214 17.22 10.04 12.57
#